data_AF-A0A957JF44-F1
#
_entry.id   AF-A0A957JF44-F1
#
_cell.length_a   1.000
_cell.length_b   1.000
_cell.length_c   1.000
_cell.angle_alpha   90.00
_cell.angle_beta   90.00
_cell.angle_gamma   90.00
#
_symmetry.space_group_name_H-M   'P 1'
#
loop_
_entity.id
_entity.type
_entity.pdbx_description
1 polymer ?
#
loop_
_entity_poly.entity_id
_entity_poly.type
_entity_poly.pdbx_seq_one_letter_code
_entity_poly.pdbx_strand_id
1 'polypeptide(L)'
;LGLVEDEDVVYYDNGVWSVFFDGTAYGLVNAGHDIDALDVVAGILYFSTSGSGNTSAIPGVAGPYDDADIYAWDGTSFSRVFDASLVGLPGVADIDGLVYVGANTFYLSFNATELTLLGIGPVQDEDVVLNDNGNWSLFFDGTAVGLTQGGQDLDAIDIP
;
A
#
# COMPACT_ATOMS: atom_id res chain seq x y z
N LEU A 1 -0.36 21.02 -13.83
CA LEU A 1 0.19 19.69 -14.13
C LEU A 1 -0.20 19.30 -15.55
N GLY A 2 0.57 18.43 -16.20
CA GLY A 2 0.20 17.81 -17.48
C GLY A 2 -0.84 16.72 -17.27
N LEU A 3 -0.75 15.62 -18.04
CA LEU A 3 -1.39 14.36 -17.67
C LEU A 3 -0.74 13.85 -16.37
N VAL A 4 -1.55 13.20 -15.55
CA VAL A 4 -1.16 12.51 -14.31
C VAL A 4 -1.75 11.12 -14.49
N GLU A 5 -0.89 10.11 -14.59
CA GLU A 5 -1.31 8.71 -14.72
C GLU A 5 -1.60 8.14 -13.32
N ASP A 6 -2.19 6.96 -13.25
CA ASP A 6 -2.60 6.29 -12.00
C ASP A 6 -1.43 5.82 -11.14
N GLU A 7 -0.22 5.73 -11.70
CA GLU A 7 1.01 5.46 -10.95
C GLU A 7 1.75 6.74 -10.48
N ASP A 8 1.19 7.93 -10.74
CA ASP A 8 1.81 9.20 -10.38
C ASP A 8 1.29 9.71 -9.02
N VAL A 9 2.21 10.21 -8.19
CA VAL A 9 1.86 10.86 -6.93
C VAL A 9 1.98 12.37 -7.08
N VAL A 10 0.90 13.08 -6.76
CA VAL A 10 0.85 14.55 -6.78
C VAL A 10 0.54 15.10 -5.40
N TYR A 11 1.03 16.30 -5.11
CA TYR A 11 0.72 17.00 -3.86
C TYR A 11 0.24 18.42 -4.15
N TYR A 12 -0.58 18.93 -3.23
CA TYR A 12 -1.06 20.30 -3.25
C TYR A 12 -0.43 21.09 -2.11
N ASP A 13 0.27 22.18 -2.45
CA ASP A 13 0.79 23.13 -1.48
C ASP A 13 0.55 24.56 -1.94
N ASN A 14 0.05 25.38 -1.00
CA ASN A 14 -0.13 26.83 -1.18
C ASN A 14 -0.75 27.26 -2.53
N GLY A 15 -1.82 26.58 -2.96
CA GLY A 15 -2.50 26.95 -4.21
C GLY A 15 -2.01 26.20 -5.46
N VAL A 16 -0.98 25.37 -5.36
CA VAL A 16 -0.29 24.78 -6.50
C VAL A 16 -0.25 23.26 -6.38
N TRP A 17 -0.69 22.58 -7.44
CA TRP A 17 -0.47 21.15 -7.62
C TRP A 17 0.90 20.90 -8.25
N SER A 18 1.66 19.98 -7.66
CA SER A 18 3.00 19.58 -8.07
C SER A 18 3.10 18.05 -8.13
N VAL A 19 3.94 17.52 -9.03
CA VAL A 19 4.28 16.09 -9.04
C VAL A 19 5.27 15.82 -7.93
N PHE A 20 4.97 14.84 -7.08
CA PHE A 20 5.91 14.27 -6.12
C PHE A 20 6.72 13.15 -6.78
N PHE A 21 6.04 12.27 -7.52
CA PHE A 21 6.60 11.10 -8.19
C PHE A 21 5.86 10.86 -9.51
N ASP A 22 6.61 10.63 -10.58
CA ASP A 22 6.11 10.30 -11.93
C ASP A 22 6.42 8.82 -12.18
N GLY A 23 5.47 7.94 -11.88
CA GLY A 23 5.66 6.48 -11.90
C GLY A 23 5.98 5.98 -13.30
N THR A 24 5.30 6.54 -14.30
CA THR A 24 5.53 6.23 -15.71
C THR A 24 6.98 6.52 -16.11
N ALA A 25 7.56 7.65 -15.69
CA ALA A 25 8.95 8.00 -15.97
C ALA A 25 9.96 7.00 -15.40
N TYR A 26 9.58 6.24 -14.37
CA TYR A 26 10.42 5.25 -13.72
C TYR A 26 10.06 3.80 -14.05
N GLY A 27 9.15 3.58 -15.01
CA GLY A 27 8.85 2.26 -15.56
C GLY A 27 7.64 1.56 -14.93
N LEU A 28 6.85 2.27 -14.13
CA LEU A 28 5.53 1.83 -13.71
C LEU A 28 4.55 2.12 -14.87
N VAL A 29 4.37 1.16 -15.78
CA VAL A 29 3.68 1.38 -17.07
C VAL A 29 2.60 0.34 -17.42
N ASN A 30 2.16 -0.46 -16.45
CA ASN A 30 1.16 -1.49 -16.67
C ASN A 30 0.11 -1.42 -15.56
N ALA A 31 -1.08 -1.93 -15.83
CA ALA A 31 -2.23 -1.84 -14.92
C ALA A 31 -2.06 -2.57 -13.56
N GLY A 32 -0.95 -3.29 -13.37
CA GLY A 32 -0.60 -3.86 -12.07
C GLY A 32 0.43 -3.04 -11.31
N HIS A 33 0.81 -1.87 -11.84
CA HIS A 33 1.71 -0.92 -11.20
C HIS A 33 0.99 0.32 -10.64
N ASP A 34 -0.32 0.43 -10.86
CA ASP A 34 -1.20 1.42 -10.25
C ASP A 34 -0.93 1.46 -8.75
N ILE A 35 -0.68 2.65 -8.21
CA ILE A 35 -0.40 2.82 -6.79
C ILE A 35 -1.73 2.72 -6.05
N ASP A 36 -1.88 1.67 -5.25
CA ASP A 36 -3.13 1.38 -4.53
C ASP A 36 -3.09 1.91 -3.08
N ALA A 37 -1.89 2.01 -2.52
CA ALA A 37 -1.66 2.59 -1.21
C ALA A 37 -0.35 3.37 -1.20
N LEU A 38 -0.29 4.48 -0.46
CA LEU A 38 0.95 5.24 -0.33
C LEU A 38 1.10 5.97 1.01
N ASP A 39 2.35 6.24 1.35
CA ASP A 39 2.75 7.19 2.38
C ASP A 39 4.07 7.89 1.97
N VAL A 40 4.30 9.11 2.43
CA VAL A 40 5.53 9.86 2.15
C VAL A 40 6.20 10.27 3.46
N VAL A 41 7.32 9.61 3.78
CA VAL A 41 8.06 9.85 5.02
C VAL A 41 9.45 10.37 4.71
N ALA A 42 9.75 11.58 5.21
CA ALA A 42 11.04 12.25 5.03
C ALA A 42 11.52 12.32 3.55
N GLY A 43 10.58 12.41 2.60
CA GLY A 43 10.86 12.50 1.16
C GLY A 43 11.01 11.16 0.44
N ILE A 44 10.83 10.04 1.13
CA ILE A 44 10.76 8.71 0.54
C ILE A 44 9.28 8.37 0.32
N LEU A 45 8.92 7.95 -0.89
CA LEU A 45 7.59 7.37 -1.17
C LEU A 45 7.61 5.91 -0.77
N TYR A 46 6.66 5.50 0.05
CA TYR A 46 6.33 4.11 0.35
C TYR A 46 5.00 3.81 -0.31
N PHE A 47 4.87 2.66 -0.96
CA PHE A 47 3.66 2.33 -1.69
C PHE A 47 3.45 0.82 -1.85
N SER A 48 2.19 0.45 -2.08
CA SER A 48 1.79 -0.84 -2.65
C SER A 48 1.24 -0.64 -4.06
N THR A 49 1.10 -1.73 -4.81
CA THR A 49 0.58 -1.73 -6.17
C THR A 49 -0.63 -2.65 -6.30
N SER A 50 -1.57 -2.33 -7.18
CA SER A 50 -2.82 -3.10 -7.39
C SER A 50 -2.64 -4.50 -8.00
N GLY A 51 -1.44 -4.84 -8.47
CA GLY A 51 -1.19 -6.08 -9.19
C GLY A 51 -0.06 -6.92 -8.59
N SER A 52 -0.30 -8.22 -8.54
CA SER A 52 0.68 -9.25 -8.16
C SER A 52 1.29 -10.01 -9.35
N GLY A 53 2.37 -10.74 -9.07
CA GLY A 53 3.02 -11.66 -9.99
C GLY A 53 3.98 -11.03 -10.99
N ASN A 54 4.55 -11.86 -11.87
CA ASN A 54 5.65 -11.45 -12.76
C ASN A 54 5.28 -10.36 -13.79
N THR A 55 3.99 -10.10 -14.00
CA THR A 55 3.49 -9.03 -14.87
C THR A 55 3.54 -7.66 -14.20
N SER A 56 3.70 -7.60 -12.87
CA SER A 56 3.78 -6.38 -12.06
C SER A 56 5.20 -6.19 -11.50
N ALA A 57 6.21 -6.46 -12.33
CA ALA A 57 7.60 -6.43 -11.91
C ALA A 57 8.08 -5.00 -11.65
N ILE A 58 8.42 -4.69 -10.39
CA ILE A 58 8.97 -3.39 -10.01
C ILE A 58 10.43 -3.25 -10.50
N PRO A 59 10.77 -2.20 -11.26
CA PRO A 59 12.09 -2.03 -11.85
C PRO A 59 13.24 -2.13 -10.83
N GLY A 60 14.17 -3.06 -11.05
CA GLY A 60 15.33 -3.24 -10.19
C GLY A 60 15.08 -4.01 -8.89
N VAL A 61 13.84 -4.40 -8.60
CA VAL A 61 13.47 -5.27 -7.47
C VAL A 61 13.32 -6.70 -7.99
N ALA A 62 13.83 -7.69 -7.26
CA ALA A 62 13.63 -9.10 -7.62
C ALA A 62 12.24 -9.57 -7.17
N GLY A 63 11.63 -10.50 -7.91
CA GLY A 63 10.37 -11.15 -7.50
C GLY A 63 10.53 -12.16 -6.34
N PRO A 64 9.43 -12.79 -5.88
CA PRO A 64 8.05 -12.62 -6.35
C PRO A 64 7.54 -11.19 -6.08
N TYR A 65 6.49 -10.77 -6.77
CA TYR A 65 5.82 -9.49 -6.56
C TYR A 65 4.41 -9.79 -6.06
N ASP A 66 3.99 -9.09 -5.04
CA ASP A 66 2.66 -9.21 -4.42
C ASP A 66 2.03 -7.82 -4.33
N ASP A 67 0.71 -7.74 -4.48
CA ASP A 67 -0.10 -6.53 -4.24
C ASP A 67 -0.24 -6.22 -2.73
N ALA A 68 0.29 -7.11 -1.89
CA ALA A 68 0.55 -6.87 -0.47
C ALA A 68 2.01 -6.54 -0.11
N ASP A 69 2.91 -6.33 -1.08
CA ASP A 69 4.28 -5.89 -0.80
C ASP A 69 4.35 -4.37 -0.57
N ILE A 70 5.23 -3.91 0.33
CA ILE A 70 5.53 -2.47 0.46
C ILE A 70 6.86 -2.18 -0.22
N TYR A 71 6.81 -1.32 -1.22
CA TYR A 71 7.95 -0.78 -1.93
C TYR A 71 8.32 0.61 -1.43
N ALA A 72 9.56 1.03 -1.71
CA ALA A 72 10.05 2.36 -1.41
C ALA A 72 10.78 2.95 -2.62
N TRP A 73 10.54 4.23 -2.90
CA TRP A 73 11.28 5.04 -3.87
C TRP A 73 12.03 6.17 -3.15
N ASP A 74 13.36 6.14 -3.24
CA ASP A 74 14.26 7.08 -2.56
C ASP A 74 14.65 8.32 -3.41
N GLY A 75 14.01 8.51 -4.57
CA GLY A 75 14.40 9.50 -5.57
C GLY A 75 15.38 8.98 -6.63
N THR A 76 15.89 7.75 -6.48
CA THR A 76 16.92 7.17 -7.35
C THR A 76 16.60 5.74 -7.76
N SER A 77 16.11 4.91 -6.83
CA SER A 77 15.84 3.49 -7.07
C SER A 77 14.67 2.98 -6.24
N PHE A 78 14.03 1.93 -6.75
CA PHE A 78 13.05 1.15 -6.00
C PHE A 78 13.74 0.13 -5.10
N SER A 79 13.11 -0.13 -3.96
CA SER A 79 13.44 -1.24 -3.06
C SER A 79 12.16 -1.83 -2.48
N ARG A 80 12.22 -3.07 -2.01
CA ARG A 80 11.11 -3.68 -1.26
C ARG A 80 11.46 -3.68 0.22
N VAL A 81 10.61 -3.04 1.02
CA VAL A 81 10.79 -2.88 2.48
C VAL A 81 9.95 -3.86 3.29
N PHE A 82 8.90 -4.42 2.69
CA PHE A 82 8.10 -5.50 3.24
C PHE A 82 7.72 -6.49 2.12
N ASP A 83 7.92 -7.79 2.37
CA ASP A 83 7.54 -8.88 1.47
C ASP A 83 6.44 -9.70 2.15
N ALA A 84 5.20 -9.54 1.70
CA ALA A 84 4.01 -10.14 2.29
C ALA A 84 4.05 -11.67 2.20
N SER A 85 4.41 -12.15 1.01
CA SER A 85 4.60 -13.57 0.73
C SER A 85 5.63 -14.22 1.66
N LEU A 86 6.73 -13.52 1.97
CA LEU A 86 7.79 -14.02 2.87
C LEU A 86 7.32 -14.17 4.32
N VAL A 87 6.44 -13.29 4.79
CA VAL A 87 5.87 -13.36 6.15
C VAL A 87 4.59 -14.20 6.23
N GLY A 88 4.16 -14.77 5.10
CA GLY A 88 3.04 -15.70 5.02
C GLY A 88 1.66 -15.04 5.03
N LEU A 89 1.56 -13.81 4.54
CA LEU A 89 0.25 -13.24 4.21
C LEU A 89 -0.43 -14.12 3.14
N PRO A 90 -1.75 -14.34 3.22
CA PRO A 90 -2.48 -15.04 2.17
C PRO A 90 -2.36 -14.27 0.86
N GLY A 91 -2.24 -14.96 -0.29
CA GLY A 91 -2.21 -14.30 -1.62
C GLY A 91 -3.55 -13.72 -2.08
N VAL A 92 -4.49 -13.50 -1.15
CA VAL A 92 -5.69 -12.66 -1.34
C VAL A 92 -5.54 -11.32 -0.61
N ALA A 93 -4.45 -11.12 0.15
CA ALA A 93 -4.14 -9.84 0.75
C ALA A 93 -3.72 -8.90 -0.37
N ASP A 94 -4.32 -7.72 -0.38
CA ASP A 94 -4.08 -6.66 -1.36
C ASP A 94 -4.09 -5.37 -0.55
N ILE A 95 -2.98 -4.62 -0.51
CA ILE A 95 -2.87 -3.42 0.34
C ILE A 95 -3.37 -2.20 -0.43
N ASP A 96 -4.44 -1.60 0.07
CA ASP A 96 -5.07 -0.39 -0.46
C ASP A 96 -5.10 0.77 0.56
N GLY A 97 -4.54 0.58 1.74
CA GLY A 97 -4.29 1.65 2.71
C GLY A 97 -2.96 1.44 3.42
N LEU A 98 -2.14 2.50 3.56
CA LEU A 98 -0.81 2.41 4.17
C LEU A 98 -0.48 3.64 5.03
N VAL A 99 0.02 3.40 6.24
CA VAL A 99 0.91 4.35 6.95
C VAL A 99 2.20 3.65 7.34
N TYR A 100 3.34 4.22 6.94
CA TYR A 100 4.66 3.65 7.18
C TYR A 100 5.36 4.34 8.36
N VAL A 101 5.46 3.67 9.51
CA VAL A 101 6.21 4.19 10.67
C VAL A 101 7.68 3.75 10.63
N GLY A 102 7.93 2.56 10.09
CA GLY A 102 9.26 2.01 9.89
C GLY A 102 9.22 0.57 9.38
N ALA A 103 10.39 -0.02 9.12
CA ALA A 103 10.52 -1.33 8.48
C ALA A 103 9.76 -2.47 9.17
N ASN A 104 9.48 -2.33 10.47
CA ASN A 104 8.76 -3.32 11.27
C ASN A 104 7.49 -2.74 11.93
N THR A 105 7.10 -1.51 11.61
CA THR A 105 5.92 -0.87 12.20
C THR A 105 5.16 -0.10 11.14
N PHE A 106 3.94 -0.51 10.83
CA PHE A 106 3.11 0.11 9.80
C PHE A 106 1.65 -0.27 10.00
N TYR A 107 0.77 0.55 9.45
CA TYR A 107 -0.67 0.35 9.46
C TYR A 107 -1.14 0.04 8.05
N LEU A 108 -2.04 -0.93 7.92
CA LEU A 108 -2.58 -1.36 6.62
C LEU A 108 -4.11 -1.43 6.65
N SER A 109 -4.73 -1.11 5.52
CA SER A 109 -6.04 -1.61 5.10
C SER A 109 -5.82 -2.66 4.00
N PHE A 110 -6.86 -3.44 3.66
CA PHE A 110 -6.77 -4.37 2.54
C PHE A 110 -8.01 -4.43 1.65
N ASN A 111 -7.83 -4.46 0.33
CA ASN A 111 -8.90 -4.68 -0.64
C ASN A 111 -9.24 -6.18 -0.74
N ALA A 112 -9.73 -6.76 0.36
CA ALA A 112 -9.90 -8.21 0.46
C ALA A 112 -11.16 -8.61 1.23
N THR A 113 -12.11 -9.20 0.51
CA THR A 113 -13.40 -9.64 1.07
C THR A 113 -13.34 -10.84 2.03
N GLU A 114 -12.28 -11.65 1.99
CA GLU A 114 -12.10 -12.82 2.88
C GLU A 114 -10.64 -12.96 3.34
N LEU A 115 -10.08 -11.90 3.92
CA LEU A 115 -8.73 -11.96 4.50
C LEU A 115 -8.75 -12.51 5.93
N THR A 116 -7.77 -13.36 6.25
CA THR A 116 -7.50 -13.80 7.63
C THR A 116 -6.01 -13.67 7.90
N LEU A 117 -5.67 -12.84 8.88
CA LEU A 117 -4.28 -12.66 9.31
C LEU A 117 -3.96 -13.57 10.49
N LEU A 118 -2.78 -14.18 10.44
CA LEU A 118 -2.29 -15.01 11.51
C LEU A 118 -2.17 -14.21 12.81
N GLY A 119 -2.81 -14.69 13.87
CA GLY A 119 -2.75 -14.08 15.20
C GLY A 119 -3.95 -13.19 15.56
N ILE A 120 -4.63 -12.60 14.57
CA ILE A 120 -5.80 -11.73 14.83
C ILE A 120 -7.11 -12.24 14.23
N GLY A 121 -7.06 -13.11 13.22
CA GLY A 121 -8.26 -13.70 12.62
C GLY A 121 -8.74 -12.92 11.38
N PRO A 122 -10.04 -12.99 11.06
CA PRO A 122 -10.61 -12.29 9.92
C PRO A 122 -10.39 -10.77 10.02
N VAL A 123 -10.08 -10.17 8.89
CA VAL A 123 -9.95 -8.72 8.69
C VAL A 123 -10.89 -8.36 7.54
N GLN A 124 -11.70 -7.33 7.71
CA GLN A 124 -12.56 -6.80 6.64
C GLN A 124 -11.85 -5.67 5.91
N ASP A 125 -12.34 -5.36 4.72
CA ASP A 125 -11.81 -4.30 3.86
C ASP A 125 -11.88 -2.93 4.54
N GLU A 126 -12.88 -2.70 5.41
CA GLU A 126 -12.97 -1.44 6.15
C GLU A 126 -12.13 -1.36 7.45
N ASP A 127 -11.29 -2.36 7.73
CA ASP A 127 -10.50 -2.46 8.96
C ASP A 127 -9.06 -1.95 8.78
N VAL A 128 -8.51 -1.33 9.83
CA VAL A 128 -7.07 -0.99 9.87
C VAL A 128 -6.36 -1.94 10.83
N VAL A 129 -5.32 -2.60 10.35
CA VAL A 129 -4.43 -3.42 11.18
C VAL A 129 -3.09 -2.73 11.41
N LEU A 130 -2.49 -2.97 12.56
CA LEU A 130 -1.13 -2.59 12.89
C LEU A 130 -0.24 -3.84 12.86
N ASN A 131 0.85 -3.79 12.10
CA ASN A 131 2.01 -4.65 12.33
C ASN A 131 2.98 -3.93 13.26
N ASP A 132 3.34 -4.55 14.39
CA ASP A 132 4.45 -4.09 15.23
C ASP A 132 5.42 -5.24 15.52
N ASN A 133 6.57 -5.19 14.85
CA ASN A 133 7.61 -6.21 14.91
C ASN A 133 7.10 -7.62 14.61
N GLY A 134 6.25 -7.73 13.58
CA GLY A 134 5.63 -8.99 13.16
C GLY A 134 4.42 -9.42 13.98
N ASN A 135 4.04 -8.65 15.01
CA ASN A 135 2.81 -8.88 15.77
C ASN A 135 1.69 -8.05 15.13
N TRP A 136 0.68 -8.74 14.61
CA TRP A 136 -0.50 -8.10 14.06
C TRP A 136 -1.52 -7.79 15.16
N SER A 137 -2.21 -6.67 15.05
CA SER A 137 -3.33 -6.28 15.91
C SER A 137 -4.34 -5.46 15.12
N LEU A 138 -5.63 -5.58 15.45
CA LEU A 138 -6.66 -4.68 14.92
C LEU A 138 -6.49 -3.30 15.56
N PHE A 139 -6.23 -2.28 14.76
CA PHE A 139 -6.08 -0.90 15.21
C PHE A 139 -7.42 -0.16 15.15
N PHE A 140 -8.18 -0.38 14.09
CA PHE A 140 -9.53 0.15 13.90
C PHE A 140 -10.42 -0.93 13.28
N ASP A 141 -11.61 -1.10 13.85
CA ASP A 141 -12.65 -2.02 13.41
C ASP A 141 -13.74 -1.20 12.70
N GLY A 142 -13.70 -1.17 11.37
CA GLY A 142 -14.63 -0.40 10.54
C GLY A 142 -16.04 -0.94 10.65
N THR A 143 -16.15 -2.27 10.68
CA THR A 143 -17.42 -2.98 10.84
C THR A 143 -18.10 -2.58 12.15
N ALA A 144 -17.36 -2.51 13.26
CA ALA A 144 -17.89 -2.15 14.58
C ALA A 144 -18.41 -0.70 14.65
N VAL A 145 -17.95 0.18 13.76
CA VAL A 145 -18.46 1.56 13.66
C VAL A 145 -19.47 1.76 12.52
N GLY A 146 -19.87 0.69 11.84
CA GLY A 146 -20.95 0.68 10.87
C GLY A 146 -20.55 0.90 9.42
N LEU A 147 -19.27 0.73 9.09
CA LEU A 147 -18.81 0.57 7.71
C LEU A 147 -19.08 -0.89 7.31
N THR A 148 -20.22 -1.14 6.68
CA THR A 148 -20.69 -2.51 6.37
C THR A 148 -21.33 -2.61 4.98
N GLN A 149 -21.17 -1.60 4.13
CA GLN A 149 -21.62 -1.60 2.75
C GLN A 149 -20.40 -1.65 1.86
N GLY A 150 -20.40 -2.44 0.79
CA GLY A 150 -19.20 -2.67 -0.04
C GLY A 150 -18.68 -1.49 -0.87
N GLY A 151 -18.97 -0.24 -0.47
CA GLY A 151 -18.25 0.94 -0.92
C GLY A 151 -17.84 1.82 0.26
N GLN A 152 -17.73 1.23 1.45
CA GLN A 152 -17.30 1.86 2.69
C GLN A 152 -15.88 1.43 3.07
N ASP A 153 -15.14 0.92 2.08
CA ASP A 153 -13.73 0.57 2.12
C ASP A 153 -12.85 1.73 2.57
N LEU A 154 -11.68 1.40 3.12
CA LEU A 154 -10.66 2.36 3.51
C LEU A 154 -9.50 2.35 2.51
N ASP A 155 -9.65 3.11 1.42
CA ASP A 155 -8.65 3.24 0.35
C ASP A 155 -7.47 4.17 0.69
N ALA A 156 -7.46 4.80 1.87
CA ALA A 156 -6.36 5.67 2.33
C ALA A 156 -6.45 5.93 3.84
N ILE A 157 -5.29 5.92 4.50
CA ILE A 157 -5.17 6.13 5.94
C ILE A 157 -4.00 7.06 6.26
N ASP A 158 -4.13 7.84 7.34
CA ASP A 158 -3.06 8.66 7.91
C ASP A 158 -3.25 8.71 9.43
N ILE A 159 -2.16 8.83 10.19
CA ILE A 159 -2.18 8.95 11.66
C ILE A 159 -1.36 10.17 12.14
N PRO A 160 -1.82 10.90 13.19
CA PRO A 160 -1.14 12.10 13.68
C PRO A 160 0.25 11.90 14.30
#